data_AF-A0AAN6GWL8-F1
#
_entry.id   AF-A0AAN6GWL8-F1
#
_cell.length_a   1.000
_cell.length_b   1.000
_cell.length_c   1.000
_cell.angle_alpha   90.00
_cell.angle_beta   90.00
_cell.angle_gamma   90.00
#
_symmetry.space_group_name_H-M   'P 1'
#
loop_
_entity.id
_entity.type
_entity.pdbx_description
1 polymer ?
#
loop_
_entity_poly.entity_id
_entity_poly.type
_entity_poly.pdbx_seq_one_letter_code
_entity_poly.pdbx_strand_id
1 'polypeptide(L)'
;MDAVARGWQEDRRVRLWYAKFEESLGHSDVAGDILEAILMNLPGHLEVILELTNLHRRSRGVDAAIQTLRAYVNGADLSPYVRGALVAERARMVSEINGEPGEARSIFASHQDQYLDCRPFWLKWIFFEVNQSARDAKEQKQHYQRVKAVYDTVRQRSTLPLATIKDMTAYYLTYLQERGPSDAMQEVMELDKEVHGPASVQKRVKQDGRA
;
A
#
# COMPACT_ATOMS: atom_id res chain seq x y z
N MET A 1 -10.20 16.21 -20.76
CA MET A 1 -8.81 16.28 -20.25
C MET A 1 -8.04 17.27 -21.12
N ASP A 2 -7.76 18.45 -20.57
CA ASP A 2 -7.21 19.60 -21.30
C ASP A 2 -5.80 19.35 -21.86
N ALA A 3 -5.49 20.01 -22.97
CA ALA A 3 -4.17 20.00 -23.60
C ALA A 3 -3.07 20.48 -22.63
N VAL A 4 -3.41 21.42 -21.73
CA VAL A 4 -2.53 21.89 -20.65
C VAL A 4 -2.17 20.75 -19.71
N ALA A 5 -3.15 20.00 -19.20
CA ALA A 5 -2.92 18.86 -18.33
C ALA A 5 -2.06 17.76 -18.99
N ARG A 6 -2.18 17.58 -20.32
CA ARG A 6 -1.31 16.67 -21.08
C ARG A 6 0.14 17.18 -21.19
N GLY A 7 0.33 18.48 -21.41
CA GLY A 7 1.66 19.10 -21.44
C GLY A 7 2.43 18.93 -20.12
N TRP A 8 1.78 19.17 -18.99
CA TRP A 8 2.38 18.94 -17.66
C TRP A 8 2.73 17.47 -17.40
N GLN A 9 1.96 16.52 -17.95
CA GLN A 9 2.19 15.08 -17.79
C GLN A 9 3.37 14.57 -18.63
N GLU A 10 3.61 15.15 -19.81
CA GLU A 10 4.78 14.83 -20.64
C GLU A 10 6.05 15.46 -20.07
N ASP A 11 5.99 16.73 -19.67
CA ASP A 11 7.10 17.44 -19.03
C ASP A 11 7.52 16.76 -17.72
N ARG A 12 6.57 16.35 -16.86
CA ARG A 12 6.89 15.61 -15.62
C ARG A 12 7.67 14.33 -15.88
N ARG A 13 7.26 13.52 -16.87
CA ARG A 13 7.91 12.23 -17.15
C ARG A 13 9.34 12.42 -17.62
N VAL A 14 9.59 13.41 -18.47
CA VAL A 14 10.95 13.76 -18.91
C VAL A 14 11.79 14.21 -17.71
N ARG A 15 11.26 15.11 -16.86
CA ARG A 15 11.97 15.56 -15.65
C ARG A 15 12.24 14.44 -14.66
N LEU A 16 11.32 13.49 -14.50
CA LEU A 16 11.50 12.33 -13.62
C LEU A 16 12.64 11.43 -14.09
N TRP A 17 12.69 11.14 -15.40
CA TRP A 17 13.79 10.38 -15.98
C TRP A 17 15.12 11.14 -15.94
N TYR A 18 15.07 12.46 -16.12
CA TYR A 18 16.25 13.30 -16.01
C TYR A 18 16.81 13.32 -14.58
N ALA A 19 15.96 13.38 -13.55
CA ALA A 19 16.40 13.22 -12.16
C ALA A 19 17.09 11.87 -11.90
N LYS A 20 16.55 10.77 -12.45
CA LYS A 20 17.18 9.44 -12.37
C LYS A 20 18.53 9.38 -13.09
N PHE A 21 18.65 10.07 -14.23
CA PHE A 21 19.91 10.19 -14.94
C PHE A 21 20.95 10.96 -14.13
N GLU A 22 20.60 12.11 -13.55
CA GLU A 22 21.49 12.88 -12.67
C GLU A 22 21.94 12.06 -11.46
N GLU A 23 21.03 11.33 -10.81
CA GLU A 23 21.38 10.40 -9.73
C GLU A 23 22.38 9.33 -10.20
N SER A 24 22.21 8.79 -11.42
CA SER A 24 23.13 7.77 -11.97
C SER A 24 24.54 8.29 -12.22
N LEU A 25 24.69 9.61 -12.39
CA LEU A 25 25.99 10.29 -12.50
C LEU A 25 26.59 10.63 -11.13
N GLY A 26 25.89 10.34 -10.03
CA GLY A 26 26.28 10.67 -8.66
C GLY A 26 25.76 12.03 -8.17
N HIS A 27 25.02 12.79 -9.00
CA HIS A 27 24.45 14.09 -8.65
C HIS A 27 23.11 13.94 -7.92
N SER A 28 23.15 13.31 -6.74
CA SER A 28 21.94 13.03 -5.95
C SER A 28 21.25 14.29 -5.43
N ASP A 29 21.99 15.36 -5.21
CA ASP A 29 21.48 16.69 -4.86
C ASP A 29 20.67 17.30 -6.01
N VAL A 30 21.24 17.34 -7.23
CA VAL A 30 20.57 17.84 -8.44
C VAL A 30 19.30 17.03 -8.74
N ALA A 31 19.37 15.70 -8.60
CA ALA A 31 18.21 14.83 -8.73
C ALA A 31 17.10 15.21 -7.73
N GLY A 32 17.48 15.53 -6.49
CA GLY A 32 16.56 15.99 -5.44
C GLY A 32 15.87 17.29 -5.82
N ASP A 33 16.65 18.30 -6.24
CA ASP A 33 16.14 19.61 -6.64
C ASP A 33 15.12 19.50 -7.79
N ILE A 34 15.38 18.62 -8.77
CA ILE A 34 14.45 18.37 -9.88
C ILE A 34 13.12 17.79 -9.36
N LEU A 35 13.18 16.80 -8.47
CA LEU A 35 11.99 16.17 -7.90
C LEU A 35 11.19 17.16 -7.05
N GLU A 36 11.87 17.97 -6.23
CA GLU A 36 11.24 19.02 -5.44
C GLU A 36 10.59 20.08 -6.32
N ALA A 37 11.25 20.49 -7.42
CA ALA A 37 10.66 21.43 -8.38
C ALA A 37 9.39 20.89 -9.06
N ILE A 38 9.31 19.56 -9.31
CA ILE A 38 8.06 18.93 -9.76
C ILE A 38 6.99 19.05 -8.66
N LEU A 39 7.34 18.76 -7.40
CA LEU A 39 6.42 18.80 -6.26
C LEU A 39 5.97 20.22 -5.91
N MET A 40 6.76 21.25 -6.19
CA MET A 40 6.29 22.65 -6.07
C MET A 40 5.07 22.93 -6.96
N ASN A 41 5.01 22.29 -8.14
CA ASN A 41 3.88 22.42 -9.06
C ASN A 41 2.78 21.37 -8.82
N LEU A 42 3.14 20.22 -8.26
CA LEU A 42 2.25 19.08 -8.00
C LEU A 42 2.47 18.49 -6.59
N PRO A 43 2.10 19.20 -5.51
CA PRO A 43 2.51 18.86 -4.14
C PRO A 43 2.07 17.47 -3.65
N GLY A 44 0.97 16.96 -4.20
CA GLY A 44 0.40 15.65 -3.86
C GLY A 44 0.74 14.52 -4.84
N HIS A 45 1.71 14.69 -5.73
CA HIS A 45 2.00 13.68 -6.74
C HIS A 45 2.72 12.45 -6.16
N LEU A 46 1.93 11.43 -5.81
CA LEU A 46 2.39 10.21 -5.12
C LEU A 46 3.67 9.60 -5.70
N GLU A 47 3.73 9.37 -7.01
CA GLU A 47 4.91 8.78 -7.66
C GLU A 47 6.18 9.58 -7.41
N VAL A 48 6.10 10.91 -7.44
CA VAL A 48 7.27 11.79 -7.31
C VAL A 48 7.71 11.86 -5.85
N ILE A 49 6.76 11.87 -4.90
CA ILE A 49 7.06 11.75 -3.47
C ILE A 49 7.79 10.43 -3.16
N LEU A 50 7.33 9.33 -3.74
CA LEU A 50 7.96 8.01 -3.57
C LEU A 50 9.36 7.97 -4.21
N GLU A 51 9.55 8.58 -5.38
CA GLU A 51 10.87 8.65 -6.02
C GLU A 51 11.85 9.53 -5.22
N LEU A 52 11.41 10.68 -4.69
CA LEU A 52 12.22 11.52 -3.79
C LEU A 52 12.59 10.76 -2.51
N THR A 53 11.63 10.04 -1.93
CA THR A 53 11.85 9.20 -0.76
C THR A 53 12.91 8.13 -1.05
N ASN A 54 12.83 7.47 -2.21
CA ASN A 54 13.77 6.43 -2.62
C ASN A 54 15.16 6.99 -2.95
N LEU A 55 15.25 8.20 -3.52
CA LEU A 55 16.50 8.92 -3.71
C LEU A 55 17.17 9.20 -2.36
N HIS A 56 16.44 9.75 -1.39
CA HIS A 56 16.94 9.97 -0.03
C HIS A 56 17.40 8.66 0.64
N ARG A 57 16.68 7.56 0.41
CA ARG A 57 17.11 6.24 0.88
C ARG A 57 18.47 5.82 0.32
N ARG A 58 18.68 5.98 -0.99
CA ARG A 58 19.91 5.55 -1.66
C ARG A 58 21.10 6.45 -1.34
N SER A 59 20.87 7.76 -1.21
CA SER A 59 21.92 8.75 -0.99
C SER A 59 22.26 8.98 0.49
N ARG A 60 21.27 8.86 1.39
CA ARG A 60 21.40 9.27 2.81
C ARG A 60 20.94 8.20 3.81
N GLY A 61 20.48 7.04 3.33
CA GLY A 61 20.03 5.92 4.17
C GLY A 61 18.53 5.97 4.52
N VAL A 62 18.08 4.91 5.20
CA VAL A 62 16.65 4.67 5.47
C VAL A 62 16.01 5.72 6.37
N ASP A 63 16.73 6.25 7.35
CA ASP A 63 16.18 7.26 8.26
C ASP A 63 15.80 8.54 7.52
N ALA A 64 16.60 8.96 6.54
CA ALA A 64 16.28 10.11 5.69
C ALA A 64 15.02 9.87 4.85
N ALA A 65 14.83 8.65 4.34
CA ALA A 65 13.62 8.27 3.62
C ALA A 65 12.38 8.29 4.53
N ILE A 66 12.48 7.74 5.74
CA ILE A 66 11.38 7.76 6.73
C ILE A 66 11.04 9.20 7.14
N GLN A 67 12.05 10.05 7.35
CA GLN A 67 11.84 11.47 7.64
C GLN A 67 11.11 12.19 6.49
N THR A 68 11.48 11.88 5.24
CA THR A 68 10.81 12.40 4.05
C THR A 68 9.33 12.01 4.04
N LEU A 69 9.01 10.72 4.21
CA LEU A 69 7.62 10.25 4.27
C LEU A 69 6.85 10.91 5.41
N ARG A 70 7.45 11.05 6.59
CA ARG A 70 6.83 11.73 7.74
C ARG A 70 6.52 13.19 7.43
N ALA A 71 7.43 13.91 6.78
CA ALA A 71 7.23 15.31 6.40
C ALA A 71 6.02 15.46 5.46
N TYR A 72 5.91 14.62 4.43
CA TYR A 72 4.76 14.62 3.52
C TYR A 72 3.47 14.18 4.23
N VAL A 73 3.51 13.11 5.03
CA VAL A 73 2.34 12.62 5.79
C VAL A 73 1.84 13.63 6.82
N ASN A 74 2.69 14.53 7.31
CA ASN A 74 2.28 15.59 8.25
C ASN A 74 1.95 16.93 7.55
N GLY A 75 2.21 17.04 6.23
CA GLY A 75 1.89 18.22 5.44
C GLY A 75 0.39 18.44 5.26
N ALA A 76 -0.02 19.70 5.06
CA ALA A 76 -1.42 20.11 5.02
C ALA A 76 -2.15 19.73 3.71
N ASP A 77 -1.43 19.57 2.58
CA ASP A 77 -2.06 19.58 1.24
C ASP A 77 -2.15 18.21 0.53
N LEU A 78 -2.17 17.12 1.29
CA LEU A 78 -2.33 15.77 0.72
C LEU A 78 -3.75 15.24 0.84
N SER A 79 -4.27 14.70 -0.26
CA SER A 79 -5.50 13.91 -0.24
C SER A 79 -5.37 12.70 0.70
N PRO A 80 -6.48 12.23 1.33
CA PRO A 80 -6.46 11.05 2.19
C PRO A 80 -5.88 9.81 1.49
N TYR A 81 -6.16 9.65 0.20
CA TYR A 81 -5.62 8.55 -0.60
C TYR A 81 -4.08 8.58 -0.67
N VAL A 82 -3.49 9.73 -1.01
CA VAL A 82 -2.03 9.89 -1.07
C VAL A 82 -1.42 9.68 0.30
N ARG A 83 -2.01 10.27 1.35
CA ARG A 83 -1.54 10.12 2.73
C ARG A 83 -1.54 8.66 3.18
N GLY A 84 -2.62 7.92 2.92
CA GLY A 84 -2.72 6.49 3.22
C GLY A 84 -1.68 5.65 2.47
N ALA A 85 -1.42 5.96 1.19
CA ALA A 85 -0.38 5.30 0.42
C ALA A 85 1.02 5.54 1.00
N LEU A 86 1.32 6.77 1.45
CA LEU A 86 2.61 7.11 2.07
C LEU A 86 2.78 6.50 3.46
N VAL A 87 1.72 6.44 4.27
CA VAL A 87 1.73 5.75 5.57
C VAL A 87 2.06 4.26 5.38
N ALA A 88 1.45 3.63 4.38
CA ALA A 88 1.70 2.23 4.08
C ALA A 88 3.11 1.98 3.51
N GLU A 89 3.66 2.91 2.71
CA GLU A 89 5.07 2.84 2.31
C GLU A 89 6.00 2.97 3.52
N ARG A 90 5.69 3.86 4.47
CA ARG A 90 6.47 3.99 5.71
C ARG A 90 6.48 2.68 6.49
N ALA A 91 5.32 2.05 6.70
CA ALA A 91 5.24 0.75 7.37
C ALA A 91 6.08 -0.32 6.67
N ARG A 92 6.02 -0.37 5.33
CA ARG A 92 6.87 -1.27 4.53
C ARG A 92 8.35 -1.00 4.77
N MET A 93 8.81 0.25 4.71
CA MET A 93 10.22 0.60 4.95
C MET A 93 10.68 0.22 6.36
N VAL A 94 9.85 0.47 7.38
CA VAL A 94 10.14 0.07 8.77
C VAL A 94 10.28 -1.46 8.89
N SER A 95 9.42 -2.24 8.24
CA SER A 95 9.56 -3.69 8.30
C SER A 95 10.75 -4.22 7.49
N GLU A 96 10.87 -3.83 6.22
CA GLU A 96 11.79 -4.48 5.29
C GLU A 96 13.23 -3.97 5.46
N ILE A 97 13.40 -2.71 5.87
CA ILE A 97 14.70 -2.06 5.91
C ILE A 97 15.20 -1.94 7.36
N ASN A 98 14.33 -1.58 8.31
CA ASN A 98 14.74 -1.52 9.73
C ASN A 98 14.65 -2.88 10.42
N GLY A 99 13.98 -3.87 9.81
CA GLY A 99 13.79 -5.20 10.40
C GLY A 99 12.78 -5.23 11.56
N GLU A 100 11.86 -4.25 11.61
CA GLU A 100 10.93 -4.05 12.72
C GLU A 100 9.46 -4.33 12.32
N PRO A 101 9.06 -5.61 12.13
CA PRO A 101 7.70 -5.95 11.71
C PRO A 101 6.66 -5.64 12.80
N GLY A 102 7.06 -5.53 14.07
CA GLY A 102 6.19 -5.09 15.16
C GLY A 102 5.77 -3.63 15.02
N GLU A 103 6.72 -2.74 14.74
CA GLU A 103 6.43 -1.32 14.51
C GLU A 103 5.59 -1.13 13.24
N ALA A 104 5.91 -1.85 12.15
CA ALA A 104 5.12 -1.81 10.92
C ALA A 104 3.64 -2.15 11.17
N ARG A 105 3.36 -3.18 11.97
CA ARG A 105 1.99 -3.54 12.39
C ARG A 105 1.32 -2.43 13.19
N SER A 106 2.05 -1.80 14.10
CA SER A 106 1.52 -0.67 14.90
C SER A 106 1.14 0.52 14.00
N ILE A 107 1.96 0.82 12.99
CA ILE A 107 1.66 1.88 12.01
C ILE A 107 0.37 1.55 11.25
N PHE A 108 0.21 0.33 10.73
CA PHE A 108 -1.02 -0.04 10.05
C PHE A 108 -2.24 0.00 10.97
N ALA A 109 -2.15 -0.62 12.15
CA ALA A 109 -3.26 -0.72 13.09
C ALA A 109 -3.76 0.66 13.58
N SER A 110 -2.85 1.61 13.82
CA SER A 110 -3.17 2.97 14.28
C SER A 110 -3.83 3.85 13.20
N HIS A 111 -3.74 3.47 11.92
CA HIS A 111 -4.22 4.27 10.80
C HIS A 111 -5.38 3.61 10.02
N GLN A 112 -5.74 2.37 10.34
CA GLN A 112 -6.73 1.60 9.59
C GLN A 112 -8.09 2.31 9.45
N ASP A 113 -8.53 3.00 10.50
CA ASP A 113 -9.83 3.70 10.53
C ASP A 113 -9.83 4.99 9.69
N GLN A 114 -8.65 5.53 9.36
CA GLN A 114 -8.49 6.76 8.58
C GLN A 114 -8.49 6.50 7.07
N TYR A 115 -8.19 5.27 6.66
CA TYR A 115 -7.88 4.93 5.26
C TYR A 115 -8.78 3.80 4.73
N LEU A 116 -10.06 3.82 5.11
CA LEU A 116 -11.05 2.78 4.78
C LEU A 116 -11.26 2.58 3.26
N ASP A 117 -11.02 3.60 2.43
CA ASP A 117 -11.13 3.54 0.97
C ASP A 117 -9.77 3.55 0.24
N CYS A 118 -8.65 3.51 0.96
CA CYS A 118 -7.32 3.61 0.38
C CYS A 118 -6.79 2.23 -0.06
N ARG A 119 -7.00 1.87 -1.34
CA ARG A 119 -6.51 0.61 -1.91
C ARG A 119 -5.01 0.34 -1.66
N PRO A 120 -4.08 1.29 -1.90
CA PRO A 120 -2.65 1.05 -1.66
C PRO A 120 -2.33 0.70 -0.20
N PHE A 121 -3.04 1.30 0.75
CA PHE A 121 -2.85 1.03 2.17
C PHE A 121 -3.16 -0.44 2.49
N TRP A 122 -4.35 -0.89 2.11
CA TRP A 122 -4.81 -2.26 2.38
C TRP A 122 -4.01 -3.32 1.63
N LEU A 123 -3.65 -3.07 0.36
CA LEU A 123 -2.81 -4.01 -0.40
C LEU A 123 -1.42 -4.15 0.20
N LYS A 124 -0.78 -3.04 0.58
CA LYS A 124 0.54 -3.12 1.22
C LYS A 124 0.47 -3.84 2.56
N TRP A 125 -0.59 -3.65 3.35
CA TRP A 125 -0.74 -4.36 4.62
C TRP A 125 -0.93 -5.87 4.43
N ILE A 126 -1.84 -6.30 3.56
CA ILE A 126 -2.07 -7.75 3.36
C ILE A 126 -0.81 -8.42 2.82
N PHE A 127 -0.10 -7.80 1.87
CA PHE A 127 1.15 -8.36 1.35
C PHE A 127 2.27 -8.33 2.38
N PHE A 128 2.34 -7.30 3.21
CA PHE A 128 3.29 -7.28 4.34
C PHE A 128 3.07 -8.49 5.24
N GLU A 129 1.83 -8.78 5.66
CA GLU A 129 1.55 -9.94 6.53
C GLU A 129 1.78 -11.27 5.81
N VAL A 130 1.33 -11.41 4.55
CA VAL A 130 1.56 -12.62 3.75
C VAL A 130 3.06 -12.89 3.63
N ASN A 131 3.90 -11.88 3.42
CA ASN A 131 5.35 -12.05 3.24
C ASN A 131 6.13 -12.30 4.54
N GLN A 132 5.48 -12.27 5.71
CA GLN A 132 6.15 -12.61 6.96
C GLN A 132 6.54 -14.08 6.99
N SER A 133 7.73 -14.35 7.52
CA SER A 133 8.20 -15.71 7.77
C SER A 133 7.45 -16.36 8.93
N ALA A 134 7.19 -17.65 8.82
CA ALA A 134 6.73 -18.52 9.90
C ALA A 134 7.44 -19.87 9.74
N ARG A 135 8.12 -20.33 10.80
CA ARG A 135 9.03 -21.49 10.74
C ARG A 135 8.49 -22.71 11.47
N ASP A 136 7.65 -22.49 12.47
CA ASP A 136 7.05 -23.56 13.26
C ASP A 136 5.51 -23.50 13.26
N ALA A 137 4.87 -24.53 13.81
CA ALA A 137 3.41 -24.63 13.83
C ALA A 137 2.72 -23.50 14.61
N LYS A 138 3.35 -22.95 15.66
CA LYS A 138 2.81 -21.85 16.44
C LYS A 138 2.89 -20.55 15.64
N GLU A 139 4.03 -20.29 15.02
CA GLU A 139 4.24 -19.14 14.14
C GLU A 139 3.31 -19.21 12.92
N GLN A 140 3.10 -20.40 12.34
CA GLN A 140 2.20 -20.59 11.21
C GLN A 140 0.75 -20.26 11.58
N LYS A 141 0.30 -20.70 12.76
CA LYS A 141 -1.03 -20.35 13.28
C LYS A 141 -1.17 -18.84 13.48
N GLN A 142 -0.16 -18.18 14.06
CA GLN A 142 -0.19 -16.73 14.25
C GLN A 142 -0.13 -15.97 12.92
N HIS A 143 0.64 -16.49 11.95
CA HIS A 143 0.72 -15.95 10.60
C HIS A 143 -0.66 -15.94 9.92
N TYR A 144 -1.33 -17.09 9.93
CA TYR A 144 -2.71 -17.21 9.47
C TYR A 144 -3.65 -16.23 10.16
N GLN A 145 -3.61 -16.15 11.49
CA GLN A 145 -4.46 -15.23 12.25
C GLN A 145 -4.23 -13.76 11.85
N ARG A 146 -2.98 -13.36 11.60
CA ARG A 146 -2.65 -11.98 11.17
C ARG A 146 -3.16 -11.68 9.77
N VAL A 147 -2.88 -12.55 8.79
CA VAL A 147 -3.35 -12.37 7.41
C VAL A 147 -4.88 -12.34 7.37
N LYS A 148 -5.53 -13.28 8.07
CA LYS A 148 -6.97 -13.35 8.20
C LYS A 148 -7.55 -12.09 8.84
N ALA A 149 -6.95 -11.57 9.91
CA ALA A 149 -7.44 -10.36 10.56
C ALA A 149 -7.45 -9.15 9.61
N VAL A 150 -6.42 -8.99 8.76
CA VAL A 150 -6.40 -7.93 7.74
C VAL A 150 -7.52 -8.16 6.71
N TYR A 151 -7.65 -9.38 6.18
CA TYR A 151 -8.68 -9.72 5.21
C TYR A 151 -10.11 -9.49 5.75
N ASP A 152 -10.39 -9.98 6.95
CA ASP A 152 -11.69 -9.84 7.61
C ASP A 152 -12.01 -8.36 7.86
N THR A 153 -11.02 -7.57 8.30
CA THR A 153 -11.17 -6.11 8.49
C THR A 153 -11.53 -5.41 7.18
N VAL A 154 -10.84 -5.74 6.09
CA VAL A 154 -11.15 -5.20 4.75
C VAL A 154 -12.59 -5.53 4.37
N ARG A 155 -12.99 -6.79 4.52
CA ARG A 155 -14.32 -7.24 4.12
C ARG A 155 -15.44 -6.61 4.95
N GLN A 156 -15.20 -6.36 6.23
CA GLN A 156 -16.23 -5.94 7.19
C GLN A 156 -16.30 -4.42 7.39
N ARG A 157 -15.16 -3.73 7.31
CA ARG A 157 -15.05 -2.32 7.74
C ARG A 157 -14.56 -1.37 6.65
N SER A 158 -13.87 -1.86 5.62
CA SER A 158 -13.40 -0.98 4.55
C SER A 158 -14.54 -0.46 3.69
N THR A 159 -14.33 0.68 3.04
CA THR A 159 -15.24 1.28 2.06
C THR A 159 -14.65 1.18 0.65
N LEU A 160 -13.83 0.16 0.42
CA LEU A 160 -13.17 -0.08 -0.86
C LEU A 160 -14.19 -0.45 -1.96
N PRO A 161 -13.89 -0.11 -3.23
CA PRO A 161 -14.69 -0.59 -4.36
C PRO A 161 -14.75 -2.12 -4.41
N LEU A 162 -15.91 -2.66 -4.80
CA LEU A 162 -16.14 -4.12 -4.88
C LEU A 162 -15.06 -4.84 -5.72
N ALA A 163 -14.62 -4.23 -6.82
CA ALA A 163 -13.55 -4.79 -7.65
C ALA A 163 -12.24 -4.98 -6.84
N THR A 164 -11.90 -4.02 -5.97
CA THR A 164 -10.72 -4.14 -5.10
C THR A 164 -10.91 -5.22 -4.04
N ILE A 165 -12.11 -5.35 -3.46
CA ILE A 165 -12.41 -6.42 -2.50
C ILE A 165 -12.30 -7.80 -3.16
N LYS A 166 -12.73 -7.94 -4.42
CA LYS A 166 -12.56 -9.17 -5.22
C LYS A 166 -11.09 -9.49 -5.45
N ASP A 167 -10.28 -8.51 -5.87
CA ASP A 167 -8.83 -8.68 -6.03
C ASP A 167 -8.18 -9.12 -4.71
N MET A 168 -8.53 -8.47 -3.60
CA MET A 168 -8.01 -8.84 -2.27
C MET A 168 -8.45 -10.24 -1.82
N THR A 169 -9.66 -10.65 -2.18
CA THR A 169 -10.14 -12.01 -1.92
C THR A 169 -9.36 -13.03 -2.74
N ALA A 170 -9.05 -12.75 -4.01
CA ALA A 170 -8.21 -13.63 -4.82
C ALA A 170 -6.83 -13.82 -4.19
N TYR A 171 -6.16 -12.75 -3.74
CA TYR A 171 -4.88 -12.87 -3.04
C TYR A 171 -4.98 -13.69 -1.75
N TYR A 172 -6.05 -13.51 -0.97
CA TYR A 172 -6.27 -14.28 0.25
C TYR A 172 -6.55 -15.77 -0.03
N LEU A 173 -7.31 -16.09 -1.08
CA LEU A 173 -7.54 -17.46 -1.52
C LEU A 173 -6.24 -18.17 -1.92
N THR A 174 -5.37 -17.50 -2.69
CA THR A 174 -4.03 -18.02 -3.01
C THR A 174 -3.22 -18.27 -1.75
N TYR A 175 -3.21 -17.33 -0.81
CA TYR A 175 -2.53 -17.50 0.48
C TYR A 175 -3.05 -18.72 1.26
N LEU A 176 -4.38 -18.92 1.34
CA LEU A 176 -4.97 -20.06 2.03
C LEU A 176 -4.54 -21.40 1.41
N GLN A 177 -4.50 -21.48 0.08
CA GLN A 177 -4.09 -22.70 -0.64
C GLN A 177 -2.62 -23.03 -0.43
N GLU A 178 -1.75 -22.02 -0.41
CA GLU A 178 -0.30 -22.22 -0.33
C GLU A 178 0.20 -22.37 1.11
N ARG A 179 -0.40 -21.64 2.05
CA ARG A 179 0.14 -21.43 3.41
C ARG A 179 -0.92 -21.45 4.50
N GLY A 180 -2.19 -21.73 4.17
CA GLY A 180 -3.23 -21.85 5.17
C GLY A 180 -3.00 -23.03 6.14
N PRO A 181 -3.73 -23.07 7.27
CA PRO A 181 -3.78 -24.25 8.13
C PRO A 181 -4.35 -25.48 7.39
N SER A 182 -4.26 -26.67 8.00
CA SER A 182 -4.69 -27.93 7.38
C SER A 182 -6.17 -27.97 6.95
N ASP A 183 -7.01 -27.14 7.55
CA ASP A 183 -8.43 -26.99 7.28
C ASP A 183 -8.77 -25.78 6.38
N ALA A 184 -7.77 -25.02 5.91
CA ALA A 184 -7.94 -23.81 5.12
C ALA A 184 -8.78 -24.01 3.84
N MET A 185 -8.75 -25.21 3.27
CA MET A 185 -9.55 -25.52 2.07
C MET A 185 -11.05 -25.43 2.31
N GLN A 186 -11.54 -25.57 3.57
CA GLN A 186 -12.95 -25.30 3.88
C GLN A 186 -13.27 -23.82 3.71
N GLU A 187 -12.41 -22.92 4.21
CA GLU A 187 -12.54 -21.47 4.05
C GLU A 187 -12.44 -21.07 2.57
N VAL A 188 -11.53 -21.69 1.81
CA VAL A 188 -11.41 -21.49 0.35
C VAL A 188 -12.74 -21.78 -0.35
N MET A 189 -13.35 -22.94 -0.07
CA MET A 189 -14.62 -23.32 -0.70
C MET A 189 -15.76 -22.38 -0.33
N GLU A 190 -15.83 -21.91 0.90
CA GLU A 190 -16.86 -20.95 1.31
C GLU A 190 -16.67 -19.58 0.65
N LEU A 191 -15.44 -19.08 0.58
CA LEU A 191 -15.14 -17.81 -0.08
C LEU A 191 -15.32 -17.89 -1.60
N ASP A 192 -14.95 -19.00 -2.23
CA ASP A 192 -15.14 -19.21 -3.67
C ASP A 192 -16.63 -19.17 -4.05
N LYS A 193 -17.48 -19.86 -3.27
CA LYS A 193 -18.93 -19.80 -3.42
C LYS A 193 -19.47 -18.37 -3.29
N GLU A 194 -18.92 -17.58 -2.36
CA GLU A 194 -19.35 -16.20 -2.15
C GLU A 194 -18.92 -15.24 -3.28
N VAL A 195 -17.80 -15.51 -3.95
CA VAL A 195 -17.25 -14.64 -5.01
C VAL A 195 -17.70 -15.05 -6.41
N HIS A 196 -17.72 -16.35 -6.70
CA HIS A 196 -17.99 -16.92 -8.02
C HIS A 196 -19.35 -17.62 -8.12
N GLY A 197 -20.03 -17.86 -7.00
CA GLY A 197 -21.34 -18.49 -6.99
C GLY A 197 -22.44 -17.63 -7.64
N PRO A 198 -23.64 -18.21 -7.85
CA PRO A 198 -24.78 -17.48 -8.38
C PRO A 198 -25.20 -16.33 -7.45
N ALA A 199 -25.87 -15.32 -7.99
CA ALA A 199 -26.24 -14.10 -7.25
C ALA A 199 -27.05 -14.35 -5.96
N SER A 200 -27.73 -15.49 -5.85
CA SER A 200 -28.44 -15.93 -4.64
C SER A 200 -27.53 -16.34 -3.48
N VAL A 201 -26.27 -16.69 -3.76
CA VAL A 201 -25.27 -17.18 -2.79
C VAL A 201 -24.19 -16.13 -2.52
N GLN A 202 -23.95 -15.22 -3.47
CA GLN A 202 -23.05 -14.08 -3.25
C GLN A 202 -23.60 -13.22 -2.09
N LYS A 203 -22.96 -13.27 -0.93
CA LYS A 203 -23.27 -12.34 0.16
C LYS A 203 -23.02 -10.94 -0.37
N ARG A 204 -24.09 -10.15 -0.53
CA ARG A 204 -23.98 -8.73 -0.86
C ARG A 204 -23.07 -8.10 0.19
N VAL A 205 -21.82 -7.80 -0.18
CA VAL A 205 -21.03 -6.83 0.58
C VAL A 205 -21.91 -5.61 0.67
N LYS A 206 -22.33 -5.23 1.88
CA LYS A 206 -23.27 -4.12 2.12
C LYS A 206 -22.77 -2.91 1.32
N GLN A 207 -23.45 -2.59 0.23
CA GLN A 207 -23.49 -1.23 -0.27
C GLN A 207 -24.46 -0.52 0.65
N ASP A 208 -23.94 0.13 1.70
CA ASP A 208 -24.72 1.18 2.35
C ASP A 208 -24.94 2.29 1.31
N GLY A 209 -26.19 2.71 1.23
CA GLY A 209 -26.76 3.31 0.04
C GLY A 209 -26.27 4.72 -0.26
N ARG A 210 -26.24 5.03 -1.55
CA ARG A 210 -26.60 6.35 -2.06
C ARG A 210 -27.66 6.15 -3.14
N ALA A 211 -28.91 6.34 -2.75
CA ALA A 211 -29.94 6.89 -3.61
C ALA A 211 -29.80 8.42 -3.62
#